data_AF-A0A6B3GQ46-F1
#
_entry.id   AF-A0A6B3GQ46-F1
#
_cell.length_a   1.000
_cell.length_b   1.000
_cell.length_c   1.000
_cell.angle_alpha   90.00
_cell.angle_beta   90.00
_cell.angle_gamma   90.00
#
_symmetry.space_group_name_H-M   'P 1'
#
loop_
_entity.id
_entity.type
_entity.pdbx_description
1 polymer ?
#
loop_
_entity_poly.entity_id
_entity_poly.type
_entity_poly.pdbx_seq_one_letter_code
_entity_poly.pdbx_strand_id
1 'polypeptide(L)'
;MSEADIDATAREIRIALLEADVALPVVRAFIANVKERARGVEVSQALNPAQQVVKIVNEELVAILGGETRRLRFAKTAPTVIMLAGLQGAGKTTLAGKLGLWLKGQGHSPLLVACDLQRPNAVN
;
A
#
# COMPACT_ATOMS: atom_id res chain seq x y z
N MET A 1 -1.66 -30.49 -5.11
CA MET A 1 -2.16 -29.54 -6.12
C MET A 1 -1.62 -29.98 -7.46
N SER A 2 -2.40 -29.83 -8.53
CA SER A 2 -1.81 -29.86 -9.86
C SER A 2 -1.22 -28.48 -10.15
N GLU A 3 -0.21 -28.43 -11.03
CA GLU A 3 0.32 -27.16 -11.53
C GLU A 3 -0.78 -26.30 -12.22
N ALA A 4 -1.79 -26.95 -12.78
CA ALA A 4 -2.94 -26.31 -13.39
C ALA A 4 -3.80 -25.51 -12.39
N ASP A 5 -3.96 -26.00 -11.15
CA ASP A 5 -4.74 -25.30 -10.12
C ASP A 5 -4.07 -23.98 -9.71
N ILE A 6 -2.73 -23.99 -9.57
CA ILE A 6 -1.94 -22.79 -9.25
C ILE A 6 -2.05 -21.77 -10.38
N ASP A 7 -1.98 -22.22 -11.63
CA ASP A 7 -2.08 -21.37 -12.80
C ASP A 7 -3.47 -20.73 -12.96
N ALA A 8 -4.53 -21.47 -12.65
CA ALA A 8 -5.90 -20.96 -12.66
C ALA A 8 -6.09 -19.84 -11.62
N THR A 9 -5.71 -20.08 -10.36
CA THR A 9 -5.82 -19.07 -9.29
C THR A 9 -4.95 -17.84 -9.58
N ALA A 10 -3.71 -18.03 -10.06
CA ALA A 10 -2.83 -16.92 -10.43
C ALA A 10 -3.43 -16.07 -11.57
N ARG A 11 -4.16 -16.69 -12.50
CA ARG A 11 -4.85 -15.96 -13.58
C ARG A 11 -5.99 -15.10 -13.06
N GLU A 12 -6.78 -15.61 -12.11
CA GLU A 12 -7.87 -14.85 -11.48
C GLU A 12 -7.34 -13.65 -10.71
N ILE A 13 -6.30 -13.84 -9.89
CA ILE A 13 -5.66 -12.76 -9.13
C ILE A 13 -5.08 -11.70 -10.08
N ARG A 14 -4.47 -12.11 -11.19
CA ARG A 14 -3.96 -11.19 -12.20
C ARG A 14 -5.06 -10.30 -12.77
N ILE A 15 -6.23 -10.86 -13.08
CA ILE A 15 -7.38 -10.11 -13.61
C ILE A 15 -7.86 -9.12 -12.56
N ALA A 16 -8.07 -9.58 -11.32
CA ALA A 16 -8.52 -8.73 -10.23
C ALA A 16 -7.58 -7.54 -9.95
N LEU A 17 -6.25 -7.75 -10.01
CA LEU A 17 -5.27 -6.68 -9.83
C LEU A 17 -5.30 -5.66 -10.97
N LEU A 18 -5.51 -6.12 -12.21
CA LEU A 18 -5.61 -5.21 -13.37
C LEU A 18 -6.92 -4.41 -13.34
N GLU A 19 -8.03 -5.02 -12.92
CA GLU A 19 -9.31 -4.34 -12.69
C GLU A 19 -9.23 -3.31 -11.56
N ALA A 20 -8.32 -3.52 -10.60
CA ALA A 20 -8.04 -2.59 -9.51
C ALA A 20 -7.02 -1.48 -9.87
N ASP A 21 -6.77 -1.24 -11.17
CA ASP A 21 -5.85 -0.23 -11.69
C ASP A 21 -4.38 -0.39 -11.23
N VAL A 22 -3.95 -1.62 -10.90
CA VAL A 22 -2.54 -1.89 -10.57
C VAL A 22 -1.70 -1.94 -11.84
N ALA A 23 -0.57 -1.24 -11.84
CA ALA A 23 0.32 -1.15 -13.00
C ALA A 23 0.79 -2.53 -13.49
N LEU A 24 0.69 -2.79 -14.80
CA LEU A 24 1.03 -4.07 -15.42
C LEU A 24 2.42 -4.62 -15.04
N PRO A 25 3.51 -3.82 -14.95
CA PRO A 25 4.81 -4.34 -14.50
C PRO A 25 4.78 -4.90 -13.07
N VAL A 26 4.02 -4.26 -12.17
CA VAL A 26 3.85 -4.70 -10.77
C VAL A 26 3.07 -6.01 -10.74
N VAL A 27 1.97 -6.10 -11.48
CA VAL A 27 1.16 -7.33 -11.56
C VAL A 27 1.98 -8.49 -12.13
N ARG A 28 2.78 -8.26 -13.16
CA ARG A 28 3.64 -9.30 -13.76
C ARG A 28 4.66 -9.83 -12.75
N ALA A 29 5.36 -8.94 -12.05
CA ALA A 29 6.34 -9.31 -11.03
C ALA A 29 5.68 -10.08 -9.88
N PHE A 30 4.55 -9.58 -9.38
CA PHE A 30 3.79 -10.21 -8.30
C PHE A 30 3.36 -11.65 -8.64
N ILE A 31 2.77 -11.85 -9.83
CA ILE A 31 2.31 -13.18 -10.24
C ILE A 31 3.48 -14.15 -10.46
N ALA A 32 4.61 -13.67 -10.98
CA ALA A 32 5.82 -14.50 -11.14
C ALA A 32 6.31 -15.01 -9.78
N ASN A 33 6.43 -14.12 -8.79
CA ASN A 33 6.85 -14.46 -7.43
C ASN A 33 5.89 -15.45 -6.76
N VAL A 34 4.57 -15.22 -6.86
CA VAL A 34 3.55 -16.13 -6.31
C VAL A 34 3.69 -17.53 -6.91
N LYS A 35 3.87 -17.65 -8.23
CA LYS A 35 4.03 -18.95 -8.91
C LYS A 35 5.32 -19.66 -8.51
N GLU A 36 6.43 -18.93 -8.42
CA GLU A 36 7.71 -19.47 -7.97
C GLU A 36 7.61 -20.03 -6.55
N ARG A 37 7.04 -19.25 -5.63
CA ARG A 37 6.84 -19.67 -4.23
C ARG A 37 5.85 -20.82 -4.09
N ALA A 38 4.79 -20.83 -4.89
CA ALA A 38 3.81 -21.93 -4.88
C ALA A 38 4.40 -23.25 -5.41
N ARG A 39 5.44 -23.20 -6.26
CA ARG A 39 6.17 -24.37 -6.76
C ARG A 39 7.32 -24.82 -5.85
N GLY A 40 8.01 -23.87 -5.21
CA GLY A 40 9.22 -24.13 -4.42
C GLY A 40 8.98 -24.47 -2.95
N VAL A 41 7.81 -24.14 -2.40
CA VAL A 41 7.47 -24.53 -1.03
C VAL A 41 7.01 -25.99 -1.05
N GLU A 42 7.74 -26.89 -0.38
CA GLU A 42 7.16 -28.14 0.12
C GLU A 42 5.87 -27.77 0.83
N VAL A 43 4.74 -28.02 0.17
CA VAL A 43 3.41 -27.66 0.63
C VAL A 43 3.30 -28.17 2.06
N SER A 44 3.26 -27.25 3.03
CA SER A 44 3.35 -27.59 4.44
C SER A 44 2.21 -28.54 4.72
N GLN A 45 2.51 -29.78 5.15
CA GLN A 45 1.50 -30.83 5.26
C GLN A 45 0.37 -30.51 6.26
N ALA A 46 0.49 -29.41 7.02
CA ALA A 46 -0.50 -28.97 8.00
C ALA A 46 -1.66 -28.14 7.40
N LEU A 47 -1.54 -27.60 6.18
CA LEU A 47 -2.58 -26.76 5.56
C LEU A 47 -3.14 -27.40 4.29
N ASN A 48 -4.44 -27.23 4.06
CA ASN A 48 -5.03 -27.57 2.76
C ASN A 48 -4.36 -26.69 1.68
N PRO A 49 -3.96 -27.26 0.54
CA PRO A 49 -3.25 -26.53 -0.50
C PRO A 49 -3.90 -25.21 -0.98
N ALA A 50 -5.23 -25.10 -0.98
CA ALA A 50 -5.91 -23.84 -1.31
C ALA A 50 -5.59 -22.71 -0.30
N GLN A 51 -5.54 -23.04 0.99
CA GLN A 51 -5.18 -22.09 2.05
C GLN A 51 -3.71 -21.66 1.93
N GLN A 52 -2.85 -22.56 1.44
CA GLN A 52 -1.44 -22.24 1.24
C GLN A 52 -1.21 -21.22 0.13
N VAL A 53 -1.95 -21.31 -0.98
CA VAL A 53 -1.88 -20.29 -2.05
C VAL A 53 -2.34 -18.93 -1.54
N VAL A 54 -3.46 -18.88 -0.80
CA VAL A 54 -3.96 -17.64 -0.19
C VAL A 54 -2.94 -17.03 0.75
N LYS A 55 -2.25 -17.86 1.55
CA LYS A 55 -1.17 -17.42 2.43
C LYS A 55 0.00 -16.80 1.64
N ILE A 56 0.47 -17.46 0.58
CA ILE A 56 1.55 -16.95 -0.28
C ILE A 56 1.16 -15.59 -0.88
N VAL A 57 -0.07 -15.47 -1.38
CA VAL A 57 -0.59 -14.22 -1.95
C VAL A 57 -0.63 -13.12 -0.90
N ASN A 58 -1.11 -13.41 0.31
CA ASN A 58 -1.15 -12.43 1.40
C ASN A 58 0.26 -11.96 1.80
N GLU A 59 1.20 -12.89 1.98
CA GLU A 59 2.58 -12.56 2.32
C GLU A 59 3.26 -11.71 1.25
N GLU A 60 3.01 -12.02 -0.03
CA GLU A 60 3.55 -11.25 -1.15
C GLU A 60 2.95 -9.84 -1.20
N LEU A 61 1.64 -9.69 -0.93
CA LEU A 61 1.00 -8.37 -0.85
C LEU A 61 1.58 -7.54 0.29
N VAL A 62 1.79 -8.14 1.47
CA VAL A 62 2.41 -7.47 2.62
C VAL A 62 3.82 -7.00 2.27
N ALA A 63 4.61 -7.84 1.60
CA ALA A 63 5.96 -7.49 1.18
C ALA A 63 5.98 -6.30 0.20
N ILE A 64 5.12 -6.32 -0.84
CA ILE A 64 5.04 -5.23 -1.83
C ILE A 64 4.57 -3.91 -1.20
N LEU A 65 3.62 -3.97 -0.27
CA LEU A 65 3.07 -2.79 0.39
C LEU A 65 4.01 -2.21 1.45
N GLY A 66 5.20 -2.78 1.63
CA GLY A 66 6.29 -2.22 2.41
C GLY A 66 6.53 -2.87 3.77
N GLY A 67 5.78 -3.93 4.11
CA GLY A 67 5.98 -4.82 5.26
C GLY A 67 5.79 -4.19 6.64
N GLU A 68 6.53 -3.12 6.93
CA GLU A 68 6.56 -2.45 8.22
C GLU A 68 5.85 -1.10 8.19
N THR A 69 5.12 -0.81 9.28
CA THR A 69 4.50 0.50 9.47
C THR A 69 5.56 1.55 9.75
N ARG A 70 5.71 2.51 8.84
CA ARG A 70 6.60 3.66 9.06
C ARG A 70 5.91 4.70 9.94
N ARG A 71 6.60 5.12 11.00
CA ARG A 71 6.20 6.26 11.83
C ARG A 71 6.65 7.57 11.21
N LEU A 72 5.95 8.65 11.52
CA LEU A 72 6.41 10.00 11.19
C LEU A 72 7.74 10.28 11.89
N ARG A 73 8.68 10.85 11.14
CA ARG A 73 9.97 11.28 11.65
C ARG A 73 9.86 12.75 12.04
N PHE A 74 9.99 13.03 13.33
CA PHE A 74 10.01 14.40 13.85
C PHE A 74 11.43 14.96 13.83
N ALA A 75 11.52 16.28 13.66
CA ALA A 75 12.79 16.99 13.80
C ALA A 75 13.28 16.91 15.25
N LYS A 76 14.60 16.87 15.45
CA LYS A 76 15.21 16.84 16.79
C LYS A 76 14.88 18.11 17.60
N THR A 77 14.75 19.24 16.90
CA THR A 77 14.39 20.54 17.45
C THR A 77 13.18 21.06 16.69
N ALA A 78 12.18 21.58 17.40
CA ALA A 78 10.98 22.12 16.79
C ALA A 78 11.27 23.41 15.98
N PRO A 79 10.47 23.73 14.95
CA PRO A 79 9.31 22.98 14.46
C PRO A 79 9.66 21.83 13.50
N THR A 80 8.81 20.80 13.45
CA THR A 80 8.84 19.79 12.37
C THR A 80 8.03 20.30 11.19
N VAL A 81 8.65 20.42 10.02
CA VAL A 81 7.98 20.84 8.78
C VAL A 81 7.61 19.61 7.96
N ILE A 82 6.32 19.45 7.65
CA ILE A 82 5.79 18.34 6.83
C ILE A 82 5.19 18.94 5.55
N MET A 83 5.79 18.60 4.40
CA MET A 83 5.28 19.02 3.09
C MET A 83 4.42 17.91 2.47
N LEU A 84 3.20 18.24 2.06
CA LEU A 84 2.32 17.32 1.34
C LEU A 84 2.41 17.61 -0.17
N ALA A 85 3.01 16.69 -0.91
CA ALA A 85 3.15 16.75 -2.37
C ALA A 85 2.45 15.56 -3.03
N GLY A 86 2.01 15.73 -4.27
CA GLY A 86 1.26 14.70 -5.00
C GLY A 86 0.39 15.30 -6.12
N LEU A 87 -0.22 14.43 -6.92
CA LEU A 87 -1.02 14.82 -8.08
C LEU A 87 -2.23 15.69 -7.71
N GLN A 88 -2.75 16.44 -8.68
CA GLN A 88 -3.99 17.20 -8.53
C GLN A 88 -5.13 16.24 -8.18
N GLY A 89 -5.99 16.62 -7.23
CA GLY A 89 -7.08 15.75 -6.77
C GLY A 89 -6.67 14.62 -5.82
N ALA A 90 -5.38 14.39 -5.54
CA ALA A 90 -4.91 13.31 -4.64
C ALA A 90 -5.26 13.49 -3.14
N GLY A 91 -6.16 14.40 -2.79
CA GLY A 91 -6.64 14.58 -1.41
C GLY A 91 -5.68 15.28 -0.44
N LYS A 92 -4.61 15.94 -0.92
CA LYS A 92 -3.58 16.60 -0.09
C LYS A 92 -4.15 17.55 0.98
N THR A 93 -5.09 18.42 0.62
CA THR A 93 -5.72 19.37 1.55
C THR A 93 -6.53 18.65 2.63
N THR A 94 -7.28 17.61 2.24
CA THR A 94 -8.04 16.78 3.19
C THR A 94 -7.09 16.02 4.13
N LEU A 95 -5.99 15.48 3.59
CA LEU A 95 -4.96 14.82 4.37
C LEU A 95 -4.30 15.80 5.37
N ALA A 96 -4.03 17.06 4.97
CA ALA A 96 -3.49 18.07 5.87
C ALA A 96 -4.37 18.28 7.11
N GLY A 97 -5.69 18.42 6.91
CA GLY A 97 -6.65 18.55 8.01
C GLY A 97 -6.71 17.31 8.91
N LYS A 98 -6.80 16.11 8.32
CA LYS A 98 -6.80 14.84 9.07
C LYS A 98 -5.52 14.63 9.87
N LEU A 99 -4.37 14.90 9.25
CA LEU A 99 -3.06 14.80 9.88
C LEU A 99 -2.91 15.79 11.03
N GLY A 100 -3.35 17.03 10.84
CA GLY A 100 -3.38 18.04 11.89
C GLY A 100 -4.23 17.62 13.09
N LEU A 101 -5.46 17.14 12.85
CA LEU A 101 -6.33 16.64 13.92
C LEU A 101 -5.70 15.46 14.67
N TRP A 102 -5.12 14.50 13.94
CA TRP A 102 -4.45 13.34 14.53
C TRP A 102 -3.22 13.72 15.36
N LEU A 103 -2.39 14.65 14.89
CA LEU A 103 -1.23 15.18 15.63
C LEU A 103 -1.67 15.95 16.88
N LYS A 104 -2.74 16.75 16.79
CA LYS A 104 -3.32 17.43 17.95
C LYS A 104 -3.79 16.44 19.02
N GLY A 105 -4.40 15.33 18.60
CA GLY A 105 -4.80 14.23 19.50
C GLY A 105 -3.62 13.55 20.21
N GLN A 106 -2.39 13.70 19.69
CA GLN A 106 -1.16 13.21 20.31
C GLN A 106 -0.42 14.27 21.16
N GLY A 107 -1.03 15.45 21.36
CA GLY A 107 -0.46 16.52 22.18
C GLY A 107 0.50 17.46 21.43
N HIS A 108 0.59 17.37 20.11
CA HIS A 108 1.31 18.36 19.31
C HIS A 108 0.48 19.62 19.07
N SER A 109 1.15 20.72 18.73
CA SER A 109 0.54 22.00 18.32
C SER A 109 0.72 22.25 16.82
N PRO A 110 -0.05 21.57 15.94
CA PRO A 110 0.10 21.69 14.50
C PRO A 110 -0.38 23.04 13.98
N LEU A 111 0.38 23.62 13.04
CA LEU A 111 0.00 24.78 12.25
C LEU A 111 -0.15 24.35 10.78
N LEU A 112 -1.31 24.62 10.18
CA LEU A 112 -1.54 24.37 8.76
C LEU A 112 -1.22 25.63 7.96
N VAL A 113 -0.41 25.47 6.92
CA VAL A 113 -0.04 26.54 5.99
C VAL A 113 -0.53 26.15 4.61
N ALA A 114 -1.32 27.01 3.98
CA ALA A 114 -1.88 26.73 2.67
C ALA A 114 -0.94 27.27 1.58
N CYS A 115 -0.34 26.35 0.81
CA CYS A 115 0.63 26.68 -0.24
C CYS A 115 0.09 26.48 -1.67
N ASP A 116 -1.19 26.14 -1.83
CA ASP A 116 -1.83 25.88 -3.12
C ASP A 116 -2.63 27.12 -3.57
N LEU A 117 -1.93 28.15 -4.04
CA LEU A 117 -2.55 29.43 -4.42
C LEU A 117 -3.21 29.42 -5.81
N GLN A 118 -3.00 28.37 -6.60
CA GLN A 118 -3.47 28.31 -8.00
C GLN A 118 -4.86 27.70 -8.15
N ARG A 119 -5.35 26.95 -7.16
CA ARG A 119 -6.68 26.35 -7.21
C ARG A 119 -7.72 27.28 -6.55
N PRO A 120 -8.83 27.60 -7.23
CA PRO A 120 -9.93 28.35 -6.61
C PRO A 120 -10.39 27.67 -5.33
N ASN A 121 -10.64 28.44 -4.27
CA ASN A 121 -11.06 27.98 -2.95
C ASN A 121 -10.09 27.00 -2.24
N ALA A 122 -8.82 26.92 -2.65
CA ALA A 122 -7.82 26.17 -1.90
C ALA A 122 -7.26 26.96 -0.70
N VAL A 123 -7.34 28.28 -0.77
CA VAL A 123 -7.04 29.25 0.30
C VAL A 123 -8.11 30.34 0.21
N ASN A 124 -8.55 30.87 1.36
CA ASN A 124 -9.41 32.06 1.40
C ASN A 124 -8.57 33.33 1.25
#